data_AF-A0A954MEM7-F1
#
_entry.id   AF-A0A954MEM7-F1
#
_cell.length_a   1.000
_cell.length_b   1.000
_cell.length_c   1.000
_cell.angle_alpha   90.00
_cell.angle_beta   90.00
_cell.angle_gamma   90.00
#
_symmetry.space_group_name_H-M   'P 1'
#
loop_
_entity.id
_entity.type
_entity.pdbx_description
1 polymer ?
#
loop_
_entity_poly.entity_id
_entity_poly.type
_entity_poly.pdbx_seq_one_letter_code
_entity_poly.pdbx_strand_id
1 'polypeptide(L)'
;HFDRVLVTQMSPGEIAIVAGTSADSLLDEGLLTRLSRSHVSRVLTQCGWDWSQVAALPVVDTNDPVGIFEHEPKRSESLASHGFSAFSLPLEVMRWADKSGELKQTFGPHQLRMADAAPRSDLYAEFARRYSSVIQQQEILTAFPDQPWAYRRSLKMEMQRNPRPPVETIRDGNIVRQANPVDEYRKDYFETLGRVLQMAAAGDADPLSLRQLNRFTFTCEPLISHFAHHELVRIHELTGHQSPALELRHRLHTVYFTEPGDMSVRQVAAALEQILDDPELLPSDEQRFDQTNSLLQQLVVRWQRRQGYEPPSARQTQQDVDHSVSVANRALEKMRTWAAAVGVDEAALRHRRQYVNKALVAPLRTYRDQVLAHRIRTETPTQSDSAIDSDLPLLLDPSGLTTN
;
A
#
# COMPACT_ATOMS: atom_id res chain seq x y z
N HIS A 1 10.60 -24.22 26.01
CA HIS A 1 9.30 -23.97 26.65
C HIS A 1 8.90 -22.54 26.33
N PHE A 2 7.69 -22.32 25.82
CA PHE A 2 7.13 -20.99 25.57
C PHE A 2 6.00 -20.76 26.57
N ASP A 3 6.01 -19.62 27.25
CA ASP A 3 5.10 -19.34 28.37
C ASP A 3 3.82 -18.63 27.92
N ARG A 4 3.88 -17.95 26.77
CA ARG A 4 2.75 -17.28 26.11
C ARG A 4 2.89 -17.39 24.60
N VAL A 5 1.79 -17.65 23.93
CA VAL A 5 1.72 -17.72 22.47
C VAL A 5 0.60 -16.82 21.97
N LEU A 6 0.89 -16.01 20.97
CA LEU A 6 -0.08 -15.19 20.26
C LEU A 6 -0.30 -15.78 18.88
N VAL A 7 -1.55 -15.85 18.47
CA VAL A 7 -1.96 -16.20 17.12
C VAL A 7 -2.46 -14.91 16.47
N THR A 8 -1.71 -14.37 15.51
CA THR A 8 -2.08 -13.15 14.81
C THR A 8 -2.38 -13.43 13.34
N GLN A 9 -3.43 -12.81 12.82
CA GLN A 9 -3.77 -12.92 11.41
C GLN A 9 -3.16 -11.73 10.66
N MET A 10 -2.17 -12.00 9.81
CA MET A 10 -1.45 -10.98 9.04
C MET A 10 -2.22 -10.58 7.77
N SER A 11 -2.88 -11.55 7.15
CA SER A 11 -3.76 -11.35 5.99
C SER A 11 -4.84 -12.46 5.95
N PRO A 12 -5.86 -12.36 5.09
CA PRO A 12 -6.85 -13.44 4.94
C PRO A 12 -6.18 -14.78 4.59
N GLY A 13 -6.19 -15.73 5.54
CA GLY A 13 -5.57 -17.05 5.39
C GLY A 13 -4.11 -17.16 5.84
N GLU A 14 -3.45 -16.05 6.20
CA GLU A 14 -2.09 -16.06 6.73
C GLU A 14 -2.08 -15.78 8.23
N ILE A 15 -1.59 -16.76 8.99
CA ILE A 15 -1.52 -16.71 10.45
C ILE A 15 -0.05 -16.76 10.85
N ALA A 16 0.37 -15.80 11.66
CA ALA A 16 1.66 -15.84 12.34
C ALA A 16 1.46 -16.26 13.81
N ILE A 17 2.32 -17.17 14.27
CA ILE A 17 2.36 -17.61 15.65
C ILE A 17 3.59 -16.98 16.30
N VAL A 18 3.37 -16.14 17.31
CA VAL A 18 4.43 -15.45 18.04
C VAL A 18 4.53 -16.06 19.43
N ALA A 19 5.65 -16.68 19.75
CA ALA A 19 5.86 -17.38 21.01
C ALA A 19 6.91 -16.67 21.87
N GLY A 20 6.59 -16.46 23.14
CA GLY A 20 7.41 -15.74 24.10
C GLY A 20 7.85 -16.66 25.23
N THR A 21 9.06 -16.45 25.73
CA THR A 21 9.62 -17.21 26.86
C THR A 21 9.24 -16.63 28.22
N SER A 22 8.39 -15.60 28.25
CA SER A 22 7.87 -14.99 29.48
C SER A 22 6.41 -14.59 29.26
N ALA A 23 5.59 -14.81 30.29
CA ALA A 23 4.16 -14.53 30.29
C ALA A 23 3.81 -13.07 29.96
N ASP A 24 4.68 -12.11 30.31
CA ASP A 24 4.39 -10.68 30.14
C ASP A 24 5.09 -10.06 28.92
N SER A 25 5.84 -10.85 28.15
CA SER A 25 6.79 -10.29 27.17
C SER A 25 6.17 -9.83 25.83
N LEU A 26 4.99 -10.35 25.45
CA LEU A 26 4.46 -10.17 24.11
C LEU A 26 3.36 -9.10 24.01
N LEU A 27 2.38 -9.11 24.91
CA LEU A 27 1.32 -8.10 25.03
C LEU A 27 1.39 -7.48 26.43
N ASP A 28 1.99 -6.29 26.51
CA ASP A 28 2.15 -5.50 27.72
C ASP A 28 1.86 -4.01 27.44
N GLU A 29 1.83 -3.19 28.49
CA GLU A 29 1.65 -1.74 28.38
C GLU A 29 2.78 -1.07 27.56
N GLY A 30 3.95 -1.70 27.48
CA GLY A 30 5.12 -1.22 26.75
C GLY A 30 5.07 -1.46 25.23
N LEU A 31 4.10 -2.23 24.72
CA LEU A 31 4.04 -2.66 23.32
C LEU A 31 4.02 -1.49 22.34
N LEU A 32 3.12 -0.52 22.57
CA LEU A 32 3.01 0.66 21.70
C LEU A 32 4.29 1.49 21.73
N THR A 33 4.97 1.56 22.88
CA THR A 33 6.27 2.23 23.00
C THR A 33 7.34 1.53 22.17
N ARG A 34 7.34 0.19 22.12
CA ARG A 34 8.28 -0.58 21.30
C ARG A 34 8.00 -0.40 19.80
N LEU A 35 6.73 -0.47 19.39
CA LEU A 35 6.32 -0.35 17.99
C LEU A 35 6.56 1.04 17.41
N SER A 36 6.35 2.09 18.19
CA SER A 36 6.55 3.49 17.79
C SER A 36 8.02 3.95 17.79
N ARG A 37 8.98 3.08 18.14
CA ARG A 37 10.40 3.46 18.09
C ARG A 37 10.84 3.72 16.66
N SER A 38 11.64 4.77 16.46
CA SER A 38 12.10 5.22 15.14
C SER A 38 12.74 4.14 14.27
N HIS A 39 13.53 3.23 14.85
CA HIS A 39 14.12 2.12 14.10
C HIS A 39 13.09 1.08 13.66
N VAL A 40 12.07 0.80 14.50
CA VAL A 40 10.98 -0.11 14.15
C VAL A 40 10.12 0.49 13.06
N SER A 41 9.70 1.76 13.23
CA SER A 41 8.92 2.47 12.23
C SER A 41 9.65 2.51 10.89
N ARG A 42 10.96 2.79 10.86
CA ARG A 42 11.74 2.81 9.61
C ARG A 42 11.76 1.46 8.89
N VAL A 43 11.89 0.35 9.63
CA VAL A 43 11.86 -1.00 9.05
C VAL A 43 10.47 -1.30 8.50
N LEU A 44 9.41 -0.95 9.25
CA LEU A 44 8.04 -1.12 8.78
C LEU A 44 7.76 -0.31 7.51
N THR A 45 8.26 0.93 7.42
CA THR A 45 8.13 1.77 6.22
C THR A 45 8.73 1.12 4.98
N GLN A 46 9.86 0.43 5.13
CA GLN A 46 10.48 -0.30 4.00
C GLN A 46 9.60 -1.44 3.49
N CYS A 47 8.70 -1.94 4.34
CA CYS A 47 7.68 -2.93 3.98
C CYS A 47 6.33 -2.28 3.61
N GLY A 48 6.26 -0.95 3.50
CA GLY A 48 5.03 -0.22 3.22
C GLY A 48 4.04 -0.18 4.40
N TRP A 49 4.49 -0.49 5.61
CA TRP A 49 3.64 -0.59 6.80
C TRP A 49 3.87 0.58 7.77
N ASP A 50 2.78 1.02 8.40
CA ASP A 50 2.84 1.84 9.61
C ASP A 50 2.82 0.96 10.86
N TRP A 51 3.45 1.43 11.94
CA TRP A 51 3.39 0.72 13.22
C TRP A 51 1.95 0.61 13.76
N SER A 52 1.07 1.55 13.41
CA SER A 52 -0.35 1.47 13.79
C SER A 52 -1.08 0.34 13.08
N GLN A 53 -0.65 -0.08 11.88
CA GLN A 53 -1.23 -1.26 11.22
C GLN A 53 -0.88 -2.53 11.99
N VAL A 54 0.39 -2.66 12.42
CA VAL A 54 0.84 -3.80 13.22
C VAL A 54 0.10 -3.82 14.56
N ALA A 55 -0.04 -2.66 15.22
CA ALA A 55 -0.77 -2.55 16.46
C ALA A 55 -2.28 -2.84 16.32
N ALA A 56 -2.84 -2.70 15.12
CA ALA A 56 -4.24 -3.02 14.83
C ALA A 56 -4.47 -4.48 14.41
N LEU A 57 -3.41 -5.29 14.27
CA LEU A 57 -3.57 -6.68 13.85
C LEU A 57 -4.45 -7.45 14.85
N PRO A 58 -5.39 -8.26 14.34
CA PRO A 58 -6.18 -9.14 15.18
C PRO A 58 -5.28 -10.23 15.79
N VAL A 59 -5.45 -10.44 17.07
CA VAL A 59 -4.70 -11.40 17.88
C VAL A 59 -5.65 -12.20 18.75
N VAL A 60 -5.37 -13.49 18.83
CA VAL A 60 -5.88 -14.37 19.87
C VAL A 60 -4.72 -14.75 20.78
N ASP A 61 -4.89 -14.47 22.07
CA ASP A 61 -3.91 -14.78 23.09
C ASP A 61 -4.28 -16.10 23.77
N THR A 62 -3.30 -17.00 23.83
CA THR A 62 -3.45 -18.30 24.49
C THR A 62 -3.59 -18.20 26.01
N ASN A 63 -3.21 -17.07 26.61
CA ASN A 63 -3.37 -16.80 28.04
C ASN A 63 -4.57 -15.88 28.34
N ASP A 64 -5.42 -15.56 27.36
CA ASP A 64 -6.61 -14.74 27.59
C ASP A 64 -7.62 -15.49 28.48
N PRO A 65 -8.00 -14.94 29.65
CA PRO A 65 -8.97 -15.58 30.54
C PRO A 65 -10.38 -15.73 29.94
N VAL A 66 -10.70 -15.06 28.83
CA VAL A 66 -12.02 -15.10 28.15
C VAL A 66 -11.88 -15.57 26.68
N GLY A 67 -10.74 -16.18 26.35
CA GLY A 67 -10.38 -16.55 24.97
C GLY A 67 -10.83 -17.95 24.55
N ILE A 68 -10.53 -18.34 23.31
CA ILE A 68 -10.79 -19.69 22.76
C ILE A 68 -10.09 -20.81 23.55
N PHE A 69 -9.10 -20.44 24.36
CA PHE A 69 -8.32 -21.34 25.21
C PHE A 69 -8.76 -21.26 26.68
N GLU A 70 -9.86 -20.56 26.97
CA GLU A 70 -10.44 -20.47 28.31
C GLU A 70 -10.72 -21.89 28.83
N HIS A 71 -10.11 -22.22 29.98
CA HIS A 71 -10.21 -23.51 30.66
C HIS A 71 -9.59 -24.73 29.96
N GLU A 72 -8.84 -24.59 28.86
CA GLU A 72 -8.01 -25.71 28.38
C GLU A 72 -6.80 -25.87 29.31
N PRO A 73 -6.63 -27.01 30.00
CA PRO A 73 -5.38 -27.27 30.72
C PRO A 73 -4.25 -27.24 29.70
N LYS A 74 -3.12 -26.59 30.05
CA LYS A 74 -1.91 -26.60 29.20
C LYS A 74 -1.65 -28.04 28.77
N ARG A 75 -1.85 -28.32 27.47
CA ARG A 75 -1.67 -29.67 26.94
C ARG A 75 -0.23 -30.07 27.20
N SER A 76 -0.04 -31.28 27.72
CA SER A 76 1.29 -31.86 27.94
C SER A 76 2.11 -31.83 26.64
N GLU A 77 3.43 -31.74 26.77
CA GLU A 77 4.35 -31.76 25.63
C GLU A 77 3.96 -32.86 24.63
N SER A 78 4.02 -32.53 23.33
CA SER A 78 3.73 -33.51 22.28
C SER A 78 4.87 -34.53 22.23
N LEU A 79 4.72 -35.59 23.00
CA LEU A 79 5.59 -36.75 22.99
C LEU A 79 5.19 -37.68 21.83
N ALA A 80 6.15 -38.49 21.34
CA ALA A 80 5.87 -39.49 20.32
C ALA A 80 4.74 -40.47 20.71
N SER A 81 4.51 -40.68 22.01
CA SER A 81 3.43 -41.49 22.56
C SER A 81 2.03 -40.84 22.51
N HIS A 82 1.94 -39.52 22.27
CA HIS A 82 0.70 -38.74 22.25
C HIS A 82 0.58 -37.88 20.97
N GLY A 83 1.25 -38.29 19.88
CA GLY A 83 1.31 -37.59 18.60
C GLY A 83 0.02 -37.57 17.77
N PHE A 84 -1.16 -37.59 18.41
CA PHE A 84 -2.45 -37.57 17.72
C PHE A 84 -2.56 -36.36 16.77
N SER A 85 -1.99 -35.21 17.15
CA SER A 85 -1.90 -34.03 16.29
C SER A 85 -1.12 -34.28 14.99
N ALA A 86 0.00 -35.01 15.04
CA ALA A 86 0.79 -35.35 13.85
C ALA A 86 0.02 -36.30 12.91
N PHE A 87 -0.85 -37.16 13.46
CA PHE A 87 -1.73 -38.02 12.67
C PHE A 87 -2.97 -37.31 12.14
N SER A 88 -3.53 -36.34 12.87
CA SER A 88 -4.75 -35.63 12.47
C SER A 88 -4.48 -34.48 11.51
N LEU A 89 -3.30 -33.87 11.54
CA LEU A 89 -2.94 -32.75 10.67
C LEU A 89 -3.04 -33.09 9.17
N PRO A 90 -2.49 -34.20 8.65
CA PRO A 90 -2.67 -34.57 7.25
C PRO A 90 -4.13 -34.79 6.86
N LEU A 91 -4.93 -35.40 7.75
CA LEU A 91 -6.37 -35.62 7.53
C LEU A 91 -7.12 -34.30 7.48
N GLU A 92 -6.77 -33.36 8.37
CA GLU A 92 -7.36 -32.02 8.38
C GLU A 92 -6.96 -31.24 7.13
N VAL A 93 -5.70 -31.32 6.68
CA VAL A 93 -5.25 -30.72 5.41
C VAL A 93 -6.04 -31.27 4.22
N MET A 94 -6.31 -32.58 4.18
CA MET A 94 -7.09 -33.22 3.12
C MET A 94 -8.61 -32.98 3.23
N ARG A 95 -9.12 -32.54 4.38
CA ARG A 95 -10.55 -32.26 4.57
C ARG A 95 -11.01 -31.16 3.63
N TRP A 96 -11.96 -31.49 2.76
CA TRP A 96 -12.66 -30.53 1.92
C TRP A 96 -13.75 -29.85 2.74
N ALA A 97 -13.42 -28.71 3.34
CA ALA A 97 -14.33 -27.87 4.13
C ALA A 97 -14.00 -26.39 3.93
N ASP A 98 -14.92 -25.50 4.31
CA ASP A 98 -14.66 -24.05 4.38
C ASP A 98 -13.86 -23.71 5.65
N LYS A 99 -12.57 -24.08 5.63
CA LYS A 99 -11.64 -23.86 6.74
C LYS A 99 -11.50 -22.38 7.08
N SER A 100 -11.59 -21.50 6.09
CA SER A 100 -11.54 -20.04 6.30
C SER A 100 -12.79 -19.58 7.07
N GLY A 101 -13.98 -20.04 6.67
CA GLY A 101 -15.22 -19.76 7.39
C GLY A 101 -15.19 -20.29 8.82
N GLU A 102 -14.72 -21.52 9.03
CA GLU A 102 -14.58 -22.12 10.36
C GLU A 102 -13.60 -21.36 11.25
N LEU A 103 -12.43 -20.96 10.72
CA LEU A 103 -11.47 -20.12 11.45
C LEU A 103 -12.08 -18.75 11.80
N LYS A 104 -12.79 -18.09 10.88
CA LYS A 104 -13.45 -16.81 11.17
C LYS A 104 -14.52 -16.94 12.25
N GLN A 105 -15.33 -17.99 12.21
CA GLN A 105 -16.36 -18.24 13.22
C GLN A 105 -15.77 -18.57 14.59
N THR A 106 -14.68 -19.34 14.62
CA THR A 106 -14.03 -19.78 15.87
C THR A 106 -13.20 -18.67 16.49
N PHE A 107 -12.39 -17.96 15.70
CA PHE A 107 -11.46 -16.95 16.19
C PHE A 107 -12.10 -15.57 16.29
N GLY A 108 -13.03 -15.21 15.39
CA GLY A 108 -13.60 -13.86 15.29
C GLY A 108 -14.15 -13.30 16.61
N PRO A 109 -14.94 -14.04 17.40
CA PRO A 109 -15.48 -13.56 18.67
C PRO A 109 -14.42 -13.26 19.75
N HIS A 110 -13.23 -13.86 19.63
CA HIS A 110 -12.16 -13.76 20.63
C HIS A 110 -10.95 -12.95 20.14
N GLN A 111 -11.09 -12.26 19.00
CA GLN A 111 -10.03 -11.41 18.47
C GLN A 111 -9.97 -10.08 19.22
N LEU A 112 -8.80 -9.79 19.77
CA LEU A 112 -8.42 -8.48 20.29
C LEU A 112 -7.43 -7.82 19.32
N ARG A 113 -7.25 -6.50 19.38
CA ARG A 113 -6.13 -5.86 18.68
C ARG A 113 -4.91 -5.86 19.59
N MET A 114 -3.72 -5.95 19.02
CA MET A 114 -2.47 -5.81 19.77
C MET A 114 -2.45 -4.53 20.64
N ALA A 115 -2.98 -3.42 20.12
CA ALA A 115 -3.06 -2.15 20.83
C ALA A 115 -3.93 -2.18 22.10
N ASP A 116 -4.91 -3.09 22.18
CA ASP A 116 -5.84 -3.18 23.31
C ASP A 116 -5.15 -3.71 24.58
N ALA A 117 -3.89 -4.17 24.48
CA ALA A 117 -3.03 -4.47 25.63
C ALA A 117 -2.56 -3.22 26.40
N ALA A 118 -2.65 -2.02 25.79
CA ALA A 118 -2.21 -0.76 26.40
C ALA A 118 -3.26 0.37 26.30
N PRO A 119 -4.52 0.14 26.71
CA PRO A 119 -5.65 1.01 26.36
C PRO A 119 -5.64 2.37 27.09
N ARG A 120 -4.87 2.49 28.18
CA ARG A 120 -4.79 3.71 29.02
C ARG A 120 -3.55 4.57 28.74
N SER A 121 -2.73 4.20 27.76
CA SER A 121 -1.53 4.96 27.42
C SER A 121 -1.86 6.15 26.52
N ASP A 122 -1.12 7.27 26.65
CA ASP A 122 -1.21 8.39 25.71
C ASP A 122 -0.91 7.94 24.27
N LEU A 123 -0.08 6.91 24.13
CA LEU A 123 0.24 6.26 22.85
C LEU A 123 -0.97 5.55 22.22
N TYR A 124 -1.98 5.17 23.01
CA TYR A 124 -3.20 4.58 22.47
C TYR A 124 -4.03 5.63 21.70
N ALA A 125 -4.08 6.86 22.18
CA ALA A 125 -4.71 7.96 21.45
C ALA A 125 -3.95 8.28 20.15
N GLU A 126 -2.61 8.24 20.19
CA GLU A 126 -1.79 8.40 18.98
C GLU A 126 -2.00 7.24 18.00
N PHE A 127 -2.03 5.99 18.48
CA PHE A 127 -2.36 4.81 17.70
C PHE A 127 -3.69 4.98 16.97
N ALA A 128 -4.75 5.37 17.69
CA ALA A 128 -6.08 5.53 17.12
C ALA A 128 -6.09 6.59 16.00
N ARG A 129 -5.41 7.73 16.21
CA ARG A 129 -5.29 8.79 15.20
C ARG A 129 -4.52 8.29 13.97
N ARG A 130 -3.35 7.66 14.15
CA ARG A 130 -2.54 7.15 13.03
C ARG A 130 -3.23 6.04 12.27
N TYR A 131 -3.90 5.13 12.98
CA TYR A 131 -4.66 4.06 12.34
C TYR A 131 -5.85 4.61 11.54
N SER A 132 -6.51 5.67 12.04
CA SER A 132 -7.51 6.40 11.25
C SER A 132 -6.92 7.02 9.98
N SER A 133 -5.70 7.60 10.05
CA SER A 133 -5.00 8.13 8.88
C SER A 133 -4.64 7.03 7.87
N VAL A 134 -4.29 5.83 8.33
CA VAL A 134 -4.07 4.65 7.46
C VAL A 134 -5.37 4.24 6.76
N ILE A 135 -6.48 4.14 7.50
CA ILE A 135 -7.78 3.81 6.89
C ILE A 135 -8.16 4.87 5.85
N GLN A 136 -7.95 6.14 6.15
CA GLN A 136 -8.22 7.22 5.20
C GLN A 136 -7.32 7.13 3.95
N GLN A 137 -6.04 6.79 4.10
CA GLN A 137 -5.14 6.54 2.98
C GLN A 137 -5.70 5.42 2.07
N GLN A 138 -6.15 4.32 2.67
CA GLN A 138 -6.77 3.19 1.98
C GLN A 138 -8.05 3.60 1.22
N GLU A 139 -8.95 4.30 1.90
CA GLU A 139 -10.17 4.84 1.30
C GLU A 139 -9.88 5.74 0.09
N ILE A 140 -8.86 6.60 0.16
CA ILE A 140 -8.46 7.46 -0.95
C ILE A 140 -7.97 6.63 -2.15
N LEU A 141 -7.10 5.64 -1.91
CA LEU A 141 -6.55 4.78 -2.96
C LEU A 141 -7.62 3.93 -3.64
N THR A 142 -8.60 3.46 -2.88
CA THR A 142 -9.71 2.65 -3.40
C THR A 142 -10.77 3.51 -4.12
N ALA A 143 -11.12 4.68 -3.58
CA ALA A 143 -12.18 5.53 -4.14
C ALA A 143 -11.75 6.31 -5.39
N PHE A 144 -10.46 6.69 -5.47
CA PHE A 144 -9.92 7.52 -6.54
C PHE A 144 -8.78 6.80 -7.28
N PRO A 145 -9.06 5.65 -7.94
CA PRO A 145 -8.03 4.95 -8.69
C PRO A 145 -7.47 5.87 -9.77
N ASP A 146 -6.15 5.82 -9.96
CA ASP A 146 -5.41 6.67 -10.90
C ASP A 146 -5.43 8.19 -10.59
N GLN A 147 -6.02 8.62 -9.48
CA GLN A 147 -6.03 10.03 -9.01
C GLN A 147 -5.41 10.17 -7.61
N PRO A 148 -4.11 9.86 -7.44
CA PRO A 148 -3.48 9.83 -6.12
C PRO A 148 -3.55 11.20 -5.40
N TRP A 149 -3.49 12.31 -6.14
CA TRP A 149 -3.61 13.71 -5.68
C TRP A 149 -4.87 14.07 -4.90
N ALA A 150 -5.92 13.24 -4.91
CA ALA A 150 -7.11 13.44 -4.08
C ALA A 150 -6.74 13.58 -2.59
N TYR A 151 -5.65 12.95 -2.14
CA TYR A 151 -5.14 13.08 -0.77
C TYR A 151 -4.85 14.51 -0.34
N ARG A 152 -4.41 15.39 -1.26
CA ARG A 152 -4.00 16.76 -0.92
C ARG A 152 -5.15 17.52 -0.25
N ARG A 153 -6.35 17.37 -0.79
CA ARG A 153 -7.58 17.98 -0.24
C ARG A 153 -7.95 17.35 1.09
N SER A 154 -7.92 16.02 1.18
CA SER A 154 -8.25 15.26 2.39
C SER A 154 -7.33 15.61 3.55
N LEU A 155 -6.01 15.61 3.33
CA LEU A 155 -5.01 15.97 4.33
C LEU A 155 -5.12 17.43 4.76
N LYS A 156 -5.36 18.36 3.81
CA LYS A 156 -5.63 19.77 4.14
C LYS A 156 -6.86 19.93 5.04
N MET A 157 -7.95 19.22 4.74
CA MET A 157 -9.15 19.27 5.58
C MET A 157 -8.90 18.69 6.97
N GLU A 158 -8.12 17.62 7.08
CA GLU A 158 -7.77 17.04 8.38
C GLU A 158 -6.94 18.02 9.22
N MET A 159 -5.90 18.63 8.65
CA MET A 159 -5.07 19.62 9.33
C MET A 159 -5.88 20.85 9.80
N GLN A 160 -6.94 21.23 9.07
CA GLN A 160 -7.79 22.36 9.42
C GLN A 160 -8.88 22.02 10.45
N ARG A 161 -9.53 20.86 10.32
CA ARG A 161 -10.69 20.49 11.13
C ARG A 161 -10.32 19.77 12.42
N ASN A 162 -9.26 18.97 12.39
CA ASN A 162 -8.82 18.15 13.50
C ASN A 162 -7.32 18.36 13.79
N PRO A 163 -6.86 19.61 14.03
CA PRO A 163 -5.46 19.86 14.34
C PRO A 163 -5.05 19.11 15.61
N ARG A 164 -3.79 18.66 15.66
CA ARG A 164 -3.27 18.01 16.85
C ARG A 164 -3.02 19.06 17.93
N PRO A 165 -3.22 18.71 19.21
CA PRO A 165 -2.97 19.67 20.29
C PRO A 165 -1.51 20.13 20.28
N PRO A 166 -1.26 21.42 20.55
CA PRO A 166 0.09 21.97 20.61
C PRO A 166 0.89 21.35 21.74
N VAL A 167 2.21 21.28 21.56
CA VAL A 167 3.13 20.77 22.57
C VAL A 167 3.62 21.93 23.43
N GLU A 168 3.47 21.81 24.74
CA GLU A 168 3.97 22.79 25.70
C GLU A 168 5.43 22.46 26.05
N THR A 169 6.34 23.41 25.80
CA THR A 169 7.76 23.29 26.14
C THR A 169 8.16 24.42 27.07
N ILE A 170 9.00 24.13 28.06
CA ILE A 170 9.53 25.14 28.98
C ILE A 170 10.81 25.69 28.36
N ARG A 171 10.81 26.96 27.96
CA ARG A 171 12.01 27.70 27.52
C ARG A 171 12.21 28.90 28.43
N ASP A 172 13.39 29.00 29.02
CA ASP A 172 13.79 30.12 29.88
C ASP A 172 12.78 30.42 31.01
N GLY A 173 12.19 29.37 31.60
CA GLY A 173 11.19 29.48 32.67
C GLY A 173 9.77 29.82 32.22
N ASN A 174 9.53 30.04 30.93
CA ASN A 174 8.21 30.30 30.37
C ASN A 174 7.65 29.08 29.62
N ILE A 175 6.34 28.87 29.73
CA ILE A 175 5.63 27.85 28.94
C ILE A 175 5.40 28.41 27.54
N VAL A 176 6.06 27.82 26.54
CA VAL A 176 5.91 28.16 25.13
C VAL A 176 5.13 27.05 24.44
N ARG A 177 3.98 27.41 23.84
CA ARG A 177 3.19 26.52 23.00
C ARG A 177 3.80 26.46 21.60
N GLN A 178 4.17 25.25 21.17
CA GLN A 178 4.65 24.98 19.82
C GLN A 178 3.62 24.12 19.08
N ALA A 179 3.58 24.24 17.76
CA ALA A 179 2.72 23.40 16.95
C ALA A 179 3.12 21.93 17.12
N ASN A 180 2.18 21.03 16.86
CA ASN A 180 2.47 19.61 16.97
C ASN A 180 3.52 19.22 15.91
N PRO A 181 4.59 18.48 16.26
CA PRO A 181 5.64 18.13 15.31
C PRO A 181 5.13 17.40 14.05
N VAL A 182 4.03 16.66 14.15
CA VAL A 182 3.41 15.98 13.00
C VAL A 182 2.73 16.98 12.06
N ASP A 183 2.06 18.00 12.61
CA ASP A 183 1.40 19.03 11.81
C ASP A 183 2.45 19.96 11.16
N GLU A 184 3.53 20.27 11.87
CA GLU A 184 4.71 20.95 11.30
C GLU A 184 5.31 20.15 10.15
N TYR A 185 5.51 18.84 10.33
CA TYR A 185 6.01 17.95 9.27
C TYR A 185 5.08 17.92 8.04
N ARG A 186 3.77 17.89 8.25
CA ARG A 186 2.77 17.93 7.16
C ARG A 186 2.78 19.27 6.42
N LYS A 187 2.98 20.38 7.13
CA LYS A 187 3.14 21.71 6.53
C LYS A 187 4.42 21.79 5.71
N ASP A 188 5.55 21.39 6.27
CA ASP A 188 6.86 21.33 5.61
C ASP A 188 6.81 20.52 4.31
N TYR A 189 6.02 19.42 4.31
CA TYR A 189 5.79 18.61 3.12
C TYR A 189 5.13 19.42 2.00
N PHE A 190 4.01 20.08 2.26
CA PHE A 190 3.31 20.85 1.24
C PHE A 190 4.10 22.05 0.74
N GLU A 191 4.84 22.74 1.61
CA GLU A 191 5.74 23.82 1.20
C GLU A 191 6.86 23.31 0.29
N THR A 192 7.45 22.16 0.64
CA THR A 192 8.49 21.53 -0.18
C THR A 192 7.93 21.06 -1.52
N LEU A 193 6.78 20.37 -1.51
CA LEU A 193 6.11 19.88 -2.71
C LEU A 193 5.74 21.03 -3.66
N GLY A 194 5.13 22.10 -3.13
CA GLY A 194 4.73 23.27 -3.91
C GLY A 194 5.91 23.94 -4.60
N ARG A 195 7.01 24.15 -3.87
CA ARG A 195 8.26 24.69 -4.42
C ARG A 195 8.84 23.80 -5.52
N VAL A 196 8.93 22.49 -5.29
CA VAL A 196 9.49 21.55 -6.27
C VAL A 196 8.62 21.47 -7.53
N LEU A 197 7.29 21.49 -7.38
CA LEU A 197 6.36 21.49 -8.52
C LEU A 197 6.50 22.77 -9.36
N GLN A 198 6.67 23.93 -8.73
CA GLN A 198 6.93 25.19 -9.43
C GLN A 198 8.24 25.13 -10.23
N MET A 199 9.30 24.61 -9.62
CA MET A 199 10.60 24.42 -10.30
C MET A 199 10.48 23.42 -11.45
N ALA A 200 9.77 22.31 -11.26
CA ALA A 200 9.53 21.30 -12.29
C ALA A 200 8.75 21.86 -13.48
N ALA A 201 7.72 22.66 -13.22
CA ALA A 201 6.94 23.33 -14.27
C ALA A 201 7.77 24.36 -15.06
N ALA A 202 8.77 24.97 -14.43
CA ALA A 202 9.73 25.86 -15.10
C ALA A 202 10.86 25.10 -15.83
N GLY A 203 10.98 23.78 -15.65
CA GLY A 203 12.09 22.97 -16.18
C GLY A 203 13.37 23.03 -15.34
N ASP A 204 13.33 23.66 -14.17
CA ASP A 204 14.48 23.97 -13.32
C ASP A 204 14.53 23.12 -12.03
N ALA A 205 13.82 21.99 -11.97
CA ALA A 205 13.87 21.12 -10.80
C ALA A 205 15.28 20.56 -10.61
N ASP A 206 15.95 20.99 -9.54
CA ASP A 206 17.30 20.58 -9.24
C ASP A 206 17.33 19.30 -8.37
N PRO A 207 18.39 18.48 -8.45
CA PRO A 207 18.49 17.24 -7.69
C PRO A 207 18.41 17.41 -6.17
N LEU A 208 18.81 18.56 -5.62
CA LEU A 208 18.77 18.80 -4.17
C LEU A 208 17.33 18.99 -3.70
N SER A 209 16.50 19.70 -4.46
CA SER A 209 15.07 19.85 -4.16
C SER A 209 14.33 18.51 -4.25
N LEU A 210 14.66 17.66 -5.23
CA LEU A 210 14.11 16.29 -5.31
C LEU A 210 14.50 15.44 -4.10
N ARG A 211 15.75 15.53 -3.63
CA ARG A 211 16.19 14.85 -2.41
C ARG A 211 15.46 15.35 -1.17
N GLN A 212 15.19 16.66 -1.08
CA GLN A 212 14.40 17.24 0.01
C GLN A 212 12.97 16.69 0.02
N LEU A 213 12.32 16.57 -1.14
CA LEU A 213 10.99 15.94 -1.22
C LEU A 213 11.05 14.44 -0.92
N ASN A 214 12.09 13.75 -1.39
CA ASN A 214 12.26 12.32 -1.16
C ASN A 214 12.37 11.94 0.32
N ARG A 215 12.83 12.84 1.20
CA ARG A 215 12.88 12.58 2.66
C ARG A 215 11.51 12.16 3.23
N PHE A 216 10.42 12.63 2.62
CA PHE A 216 9.07 12.36 3.11
C PHE A 216 8.58 10.93 2.88
N THR A 217 9.29 10.16 2.04
CA THR A 217 9.01 8.73 1.81
C THR A 217 9.50 7.82 2.95
N PHE A 218 10.46 8.27 3.77
CA PHE A 218 11.17 7.40 4.73
C PHE A 218 10.66 7.46 6.17
N THR A 219 9.88 8.48 6.54
CA THR A 219 9.49 8.73 7.94
C THR A 219 8.22 7.97 8.35
N CYS A 220 7.50 7.35 7.41
CA CYS A 220 6.15 6.79 7.58
C CYS A 220 5.19 7.80 8.22
N GLU A 221 4.67 8.73 7.43
CA GLU A 221 3.45 9.44 7.80
C GLU A 221 2.35 8.91 6.89
N PRO A 222 1.28 8.26 7.41
CA PRO A 222 0.34 7.50 6.58
C PRO A 222 -0.29 8.27 5.42
N LEU A 223 -0.53 9.57 5.59
CA LEU A 223 -1.18 10.40 4.58
C LEU A 223 -0.21 11.20 3.72
N ILE A 224 1.10 11.01 3.91
CA ILE A 224 2.14 11.64 3.11
C ILE A 224 3.01 10.59 2.44
N SER A 225 3.61 9.67 3.19
CA SER A 225 4.76 8.89 2.70
C SER A 225 4.44 8.11 1.44
N HIS A 226 3.29 7.44 1.37
CA HIS A 226 2.87 6.72 0.17
C HIS A 226 2.58 7.68 -1.00
N PHE A 227 1.84 8.76 -0.76
CA PHE A 227 1.50 9.74 -1.80
C PHE A 227 2.72 10.53 -2.31
N ALA A 228 3.74 10.72 -1.47
CA ALA A 228 5.00 11.35 -1.88
C ALA A 228 5.70 10.55 -2.99
N HIS A 229 5.55 9.22 -3.05
CA HIS A 229 6.04 8.43 -4.19
C HIS A 229 5.30 8.81 -5.48
N HIS A 230 3.99 8.99 -5.44
CA HIS A 230 3.22 9.45 -6.61
C HIS A 230 3.63 10.85 -7.06
N GLU A 231 3.87 11.76 -6.12
CA GLU A 231 4.32 13.13 -6.42
C GLU A 231 5.71 13.12 -7.08
N LEU A 232 6.64 12.32 -6.56
CA LEU A 232 7.99 12.20 -7.12
C LEU A 232 7.96 11.61 -8.53
N VAL A 233 7.14 10.58 -8.77
CA VAL A 233 6.93 10.04 -10.13
C VAL A 233 6.44 11.14 -11.07
N ARG A 234 5.44 11.92 -10.64
CA ARG A 234 4.91 13.02 -11.45
C ARG A 234 5.95 14.09 -11.76
N ILE A 235 6.78 14.45 -10.77
CA ILE A 235 7.85 15.42 -10.98
C ILE A 235 8.90 14.89 -11.97
N HIS A 236 9.23 13.60 -11.90
CA HIS A 236 10.10 12.98 -12.89
C HIS A 236 9.50 13.03 -14.31
N GLU A 237 8.21 12.75 -14.47
CA GLU A 237 7.51 12.90 -15.76
C GLU A 237 7.57 14.33 -16.29
N LEU A 238 7.35 15.34 -15.44
CA LEU A 238 7.39 16.76 -15.84
C LEU A 238 8.79 17.24 -16.23
N THR A 239 9.83 16.58 -15.71
CA THR A 239 11.23 17.00 -15.89
C THR A 239 11.97 16.14 -16.92
N GLY A 240 11.25 15.29 -17.66
CA GLY A 240 11.84 14.44 -18.69
C GLY A 240 12.69 13.30 -18.13
N HIS A 241 12.27 12.72 -17.01
CA HIS A 241 12.89 11.52 -16.40
C HIS A 241 14.38 11.70 -16.04
N GLN A 242 14.75 12.83 -15.42
CA GLN A 242 16.17 13.15 -15.10
C GLN A 242 16.91 12.07 -14.27
N SER A 243 16.18 11.24 -13.53
CA SER A 243 16.75 10.13 -12.76
C SER A 243 15.88 8.87 -12.88
N PRO A 244 15.97 8.13 -14.01
CA PRO A 244 15.06 7.04 -14.31
C PRO A 244 15.11 5.91 -13.27
N ALA A 245 16.28 5.62 -12.71
CA ALA A 245 16.43 4.61 -11.66
C ALA A 245 15.73 4.98 -10.34
N LEU A 246 15.76 6.27 -9.97
CA LEU A 246 15.05 6.76 -8.79
C LEU A 246 13.54 6.77 -9.03
N GLU A 247 13.11 7.23 -10.20
CA GLU A 247 11.71 7.17 -10.62
C GLU A 247 11.17 5.73 -10.59
N LEU A 248 11.91 4.77 -11.16
CA LEU A 248 11.51 3.37 -11.17
C LEU A 248 11.30 2.86 -9.75
N ARG A 249 12.18 3.21 -8.79
CA ARG A 249 11.99 2.86 -7.37
C ARG A 249 10.69 3.41 -6.81
N HIS A 250 10.32 4.65 -7.14
CA HIS A 250 9.05 5.22 -6.70
C HIS A 250 7.85 4.54 -7.38
N ARG A 251 7.92 4.25 -8.68
CA ARG A 251 6.87 3.50 -9.41
C ARG A 251 6.67 2.10 -8.85
N LEU A 252 7.75 1.36 -8.60
CA LEU A 252 7.66 0.02 -8.02
C LEU A 252 7.06 0.09 -6.61
N HIS A 253 7.36 1.14 -5.85
CA HIS A 253 6.77 1.31 -4.53
C HIS A 253 5.25 1.52 -4.58
N THR A 254 4.75 2.38 -5.46
CA THR A 254 3.31 2.61 -5.64
C THR A 254 2.60 1.36 -6.21
N VAL A 255 3.33 0.46 -6.87
CA VAL A 255 2.77 -0.79 -7.36
C VAL A 255 2.69 -1.87 -6.26
N TYR A 256 3.77 -2.09 -5.51
CA TYR A 256 3.89 -3.23 -4.59
C TYR A 256 3.48 -2.93 -3.15
N PHE A 257 3.62 -1.70 -2.70
CA PHE A 257 3.31 -1.28 -1.32
C PHE A 257 2.03 -0.43 -1.27
N THR A 258 1.07 -0.75 -2.13
CA THR A 258 -0.28 -0.16 -2.13
C THR A 258 -1.25 -1.03 -1.32
N GLU A 259 -2.46 -0.52 -1.13
CA GLU A 259 -3.54 -1.28 -0.51
C GLU A 259 -4.02 -2.45 -1.41
N PRO A 260 -4.42 -3.60 -0.82
CA PRO A 260 -5.15 -4.65 -1.54
C PRO A 260 -6.42 -4.19 -2.28
N GLY A 261 -7.01 -3.05 -1.94
CA GLY A 261 -8.17 -2.48 -2.66
C GLY A 261 -7.81 -1.72 -3.95
N ASP A 262 -6.53 -1.41 -4.18
CA ASP A 262 -6.12 -0.56 -5.30
C ASP A 262 -6.45 -1.18 -6.67
N MET A 263 -7.10 -0.36 -7.50
CA MET A 263 -7.56 -0.67 -8.86
C MET A 263 -6.79 0.09 -9.95
N SER A 264 -5.78 0.90 -9.58
CA SER A 264 -5.03 1.75 -10.50
C SER A 264 -4.22 0.92 -11.50
N VAL A 265 -4.60 0.97 -12.78
CA VAL A 265 -3.88 0.25 -13.84
C VAL A 265 -2.80 1.11 -14.51
N ARG A 266 -2.93 2.44 -14.47
CA ARG A 266 -1.98 3.35 -15.14
C ARG A 266 -0.60 3.27 -14.50
N GLN A 267 -0.54 3.19 -13.17
CA GLN A 267 0.73 3.10 -12.44
C GLN A 267 1.48 1.81 -12.80
N VAL A 268 0.77 0.68 -12.91
CA VAL A 268 1.37 -0.60 -13.29
C VAL A 268 1.83 -0.59 -14.74
N ALA A 269 1.00 -0.07 -15.65
CA ALA A 269 1.32 -0.01 -17.08
C ALA A 269 2.53 0.91 -17.34
N ALA A 270 2.60 2.07 -16.69
CA ALA A 270 3.73 2.99 -16.80
C ALA A 270 5.03 2.41 -16.20
N ALA A 271 4.95 1.68 -15.08
CA ALA A 271 6.11 0.98 -14.51
C ALA A 271 6.63 -0.13 -15.45
N LEU A 272 5.71 -0.88 -16.07
CA LEU A 272 6.06 -1.85 -17.11
C LEU A 272 6.73 -1.17 -18.29
N GLU A 273 6.12 -0.12 -18.83
CA GLU A 273 6.65 0.61 -19.98
C GLU A 273 8.08 1.11 -19.73
N GLN A 274 8.35 1.71 -18.57
CA GLN A 274 9.69 2.18 -18.21
C GLN A 274 10.73 1.05 -18.23
N ILE A 275 10.42 -0.14 -17.71
CA ILE A 275 11.35 -1.29 -17.75
C ILE A 275 11.54 -1.81 -19.18
N LEU A 276 10.50 -1.75 -20.01
CA LEU A 276 10.56 -2.23 -21.40
C LEU A 276 11.33 -1.29 -22.31
N ASP A 277 11.27 0.01 -22.04
CA ASP A 277 12.00 1.07 -22.74
C ASP A 277 13.45 1.13 -22.27
N ASP A 278 13.69 1.08 -20.96
CA ASP A 278 15.03 1.17 -20.35
C ASP A 278 15.38 -0.10 -19.53
N PRO A 279 15.62 -1.26 -20.18
CA PRO A 279 15.89 -2.52 -19.48
C PRO A 279 17.17 -2.49 -18.63
N GLU A 280 18.10 -1.58 -18.94
CA GLU A 280 19.36 -1.40 -18.21
C GLU A 280 19.16 -0.86 -16.78
N LEU A 281 17.97 -0.34 -16.45
CA LEU A 281 17.61 0.02 -15.06
C LEU A 281 17.60 -1.19 -14.13
N LEU A 282 17.47 -2.39 -14.69
CA LEU A 282 17.60 -3.66 -14.00
C LEU A 282 18.91 -4.35 -14.40
N PRO A 283 19.72 -4.81 -13.43
CA PRO A 283 21.09 -5.26 -13.65
C PRO A 283 21.21 -6.60 -14.40
N SER A 284 20.20 -7.48 -14.35
CA SER A 284 20.26 -8.81 -14.98
C SER A 284 18.98 -9.17 -15.73
N ASP A 285 19.10 -10.07 -16.70
CA ASP A 285 17.96 -10.62 -17.43
C ASP A 285 16.98 -11.38 -16.53
N GLU A 286 17.48 -12.03 -15.46
CA GLU A 286 16.64 -12.61 -14.40
C GLU A 286 15.77 -11.55 -13.73
N GLN A 287 16.36 -10.44 -13.28
CA GLN A 287 15.60 -9.38 -12.64
C GLN A 287 14.63 -8.70 -13.62
N ARG A 288 15.01 -8.51 -14.89
CA ARG A 288 14.12 -7.98 -15.93
C ARG A 288 12.92 -8.88 -16.16
N PHE A 289 13.14 -10.19 -16.24
CA PHE A 289 12.09 -11.18 -16.41
C PHE A 289 11.15 -11.21 -15.20
N ASP A 290 11.68 -11.36 -14.00
CA ASP A 290 10.90 -11.48 -12.76
C ASP A 290 10.08 -10.22 -12.49
N GLN A 291 10.70 -9.06 -12.63
CA GLN A 291 10.05 -7.77 -12.42
C GLN A 291 8.92 -7.55 -13.43
N THR A 292 9.17 -7.85 -14.71
CA THR A 292 8.17 -7.75 -15.78
C THR A 292 7.02 -8.73 -15.57
N ASN A 293 7.32 -9.98 -15.21
CA ASN A 293 6.31 -11.01 -14.95
C ASN A 293 5.43 -10.66 -13.75
N SER A 294 6.06 -10.13 -12.68
CA SER A 294 5.39 -9.68 -11.46
C SER A 294 4.46 -8.49 -11.73
N LEU A 295 4.94 -7.47 -12.45
CA LEU A 295 4.09 -6.32 -12.83
C LEU A 295 2.94 -6.72 -13.77
N LEU A 296 3.17 -7.65 -14.71
CA LEU A 296 2.08 -8.22 -15.51
C LEU A 296 1.02 -8.90 -14.64
N GLN A 297 1.45 -9.61 -13.59
CA GLN A 297 0.51 -10.21 -12.66
C GLN A 297 -0.25 -9.16 -11.84
N GLN A 298 0.41 -8.07 -11.41
CA GLN A 298 -0.27 -6.95 -10.76
C GLN A 298 -1.30 -6.29 -11.68
N LEU A 299 -1.00 -6.15 -12.97
CA LEU A 299 -1.93 -5.58 -13.95
C LEU A 299 -3.18 -6.47 -14.10
N VAL A 300 -3.01 -7.81 -14.13
CA VAL A 300 -4.13 -8.77 -14.10
C VAL A 300 -4.99 -8.59 -12.85
N VAL A 301 -4.36 -8.54 -11.67
CA VAL A 301 -5.06 -8.42 -10.38
C VAL A 301 -5.86 -7.11 -10.29
N ARG A 302 -5.23 -5.98 -10.63
CA ARG A 302 -5.91 -4.67 -10.57
C ARG A 302 -7.03 -4.54 -11.59
N TRP A 303 -6.85 -5.10 -12.79
CA TRP A 303 -7.92 -5.16 -13.79
C TRP A 303 -9.12 -5.98 -13.33
N GLN A 304 -8.88 -7.14 -12.71
CA GLN A 304 -9.95 -7.97 -12.16
C GLN A 304 -10.75 -7.24 -11.08
N ARG A 305 -10.08 -6.44 -10.23
CA ARG A 305 -10.75 -5.62 -9.21
C ARG A 305 -11.55 -4.46 -9.79
N ARG A 306 -11.11 -3.90 -10.93
CA ARG A 306 -11.83 -2.84 -11.65
C ARG A 306 -13.14 -3.33 -12.27
N GLN A 307 -13.44 -4.64 -12.26
CA GLN A 307 -14.72 -5.17 -12.72
C GLN A 307 -15.86 -4.65 -11.82
N GLY A 308 -16.69 -3.76 -12.38
CA GLY A 308 -17.78 -3.10 -11.66
C GLY A 308 -17.49 -1.65 -11.24
N TYR A 309 -16.27 -1.16 -11.46
CA TYR A 309 -15.96 0.27 -11.34
C TYR A 309 -16.55 1.03 -12.54
N GLU A 310 -17.40 2.02 -12.26
CA GLU A 310 -17.94 2.92 -13.28
C GLU A 310 -16.90 4.00 -13.60
N PRO A 311 -16.37 4.04 -14.84
CA PRO A 311 -15.32 4.99 -15.16
C PRO A 311 -15.86 6.42 -15.27
N PRO A 312 -15.07 7.43 -14.87
CA PRO A 312 -15.48 8.83 -14.96
C PRO A 312 -15.55 9.33 -16.41
N SER A 313 -14.80 8.72 -17.34
CA SER A 313 -14.81 9.08 -18.76
C SER A 313 -14.57 7.86 -19.65
N ALA A 314 -15.44 7.68 -20.65
CA ALA A 314 -15.31 6.61 -21.63
C ALA A 314 -14.02 6.74 -22.45
N ARG A 315 -13.60 7.98 -22.77
CA ARG A 315 -12.37 8.24 -23.55
C ARG A 315 -11.12 7.85 -22.77
N GLN A 316 -11.02 8.28 -21.52
CA GLN A 316 -9.88 7.92 -20.66
C GLN A 316 -9.81 6.40 -20.46
N THR A 317 -10.96 5.77 -20.28
CA THR A 317 -11.06 4.32 -20.13
C THR A 317 -10.57 3.59 -21.37
N GLN A 318 -10.94 4.05 -22.57
CA GLN A 318 -10.44 3.49 -23.80
C GLN A 318 -8.91 3.60 -23.89
N GLN A 319 -8.34 4.76 -23.53
CA GLN A 319 -6.90 4.98 -23.51
C GLN A 319 -6.20 4.03 -22.52
N ASP A 320 -6.74 3.87 -21.31
CA ASP A 320 -6.23 2.95 -20.29
C ASP A 320 -6.20 1.51 -20.82
N VAL A 321 -7.27 1.10 -21.49
CA VAL A 321 -7.39 -0.24 -22.06
C VAL A 321 -6.39 -0.47 -23.18
N ASP A 322 -6.35 0.43 -24.18
CA ASP A 322 -5.47 0.28 -25.32
C ASP A 322 -3.99 0.31 -24.88
N HIS A 323 -3.63 1.19 -23.93
CA HIS A 323 -2.30 1.24 -23.34
C HIS A 323 -1.95 -0.05 -22.57
N SER A 324 -2.85 -0.54 -21.72
CA SER A 324 -2.65 -1.80 -20.96
C SER A 324 -2.46 -3.00 -21.88
N VAL A 325 -3.24 -3.11 -22.95
CA VAL A 325 -3.10 -4.18 -23.95
C VAL A 325 -1.76 -4.06 -24.69
N SER A 326 -1.38 -2.85 -25.09
CA SER A 326 -0.11 -2.59 -25.79
C SER A 326 1.09 -3.01 -24.93
N VAL A 327 1.18 -2.48 -23.71
CA VAL A 327 2.24 -2.79 -22.76
C VAL A 327 2.28 -4.29 -22.42
N ALA A 328 1.14 -4.94 -22.20
CA ALA A 328 1.11 -6.37 -21.89
C ALA A 328 1.68 -7.22 -23.02
N ASN A 329 1.37 -6.90 -24.28
CA ASN A 329 1.93 -7.62 -25.43
C ASN A 329 3.44 -7.38 -25.56
N ARG A 330 3.90 -6.13 -25.42
CA ARG A 330 5.33 -5.79 -25.44
C ARG A 330 6.09 -6.53 -24.34
N ALA A 331 5.53 -6.59 -23.14
CA ALA A 331 6.09 -7.32 -22.01
C ALA A 331 6.27 -8.81 -22.30
N LEU A 332 5.25 -9.47 -22.86
CA LEU A 332 5.33 -10.89 -23.21
C LEU A 332 6.36 -11.18 -24.31
N GLU A 333 6.60 -10.25 -25.23
CA GLU A 333 7.69 -10.41 -26.22
C GLU A 333 9.07 -10.22 -25.59
N LYS A 334 9.26 -9.21 -24.73
CA LYS A 334 10.55 -8.99 -24.04
C LYS A 334 10.88 -10.13 -23.07
N MET A 335 9.88 -10.65 -22.35
CA MET A 335 10.06 -11.83 -21.50
C MET A 335 10.57 -13.04 -22.28
N ARG A 336 10.16 -13.21 -23.54
CA ARG A 336 10.68 -14.28 -24.40
C ARG A 336 12.18 -14.11 -24.69
N THR A 337 12.65 -12.87 -24.85
CA THR A 337 14.09 -12.61 -25.05
C THR A 337 14.93 -12.86 -23.81
N TRP A 338 14.36 -12.70 -22.61
CA TRP A 338 15.07 -12.92 -21.34
C TRP A 338 14.91 -14.33 -20.77
N ALA A 339 13.96 -15.13 -21.27
CA ALA A 339 13.59 -16.43 -20.72
C ALA A 339 14.75 -17.43 -20.62
N ALA A 340 15.69 -17.39 -21.58
CA ALA A 340 16.85 -18.26 -21.59
C ALA A 340 17.73 -18.06 -20.35
N ALA A 341 17.87 -16.82 -19.87
CA ALA A 341 18.66 -16.50 -18.68
C ALA A 341 18.05 -17.07 -17.39
N VAL A 342 16.73 -17.27 -17.35
CA VAL A 342 15.98 -17.74 -16.17
C VAL A 342 15.68 -19.25 -16.25
N GLY A 343 16.16 -19.94 -17.30
CA GLY A 343 15.89 -21.35 -17.53
C GLY A 343 14.40 -21.66 -17.79
N VAL A 344 13.63 -20.68 -18.26
CA VAL A 344 12.21 -20.85 -18.58
C VAL A 344 12.06 -21.33 -20.01
N ASP A 345 11.38 -22.47 -20.20
CA ASP A 345 11.17 -23.04 -21.53
C ASP A 345 10.05 -22.35 -22.33
N GLU A 346 10.04 -22.57 -23.64
CA GLU A 346 9.03 -21.99 -24.54
C GLU A 346 7.61 -22.52 -24.24
N ALA A 347 7.48 -23.70 -23.62
CA ALA A 347 6.17 -24.23 -23.22
C ALA A 347 5.57 -23.41 -22.07
N ALA A 348 6.35 -23.12 -21.03
CA ALA A 348 5.96 -22.27 -19.91
C ALA A 348 5.62 -20.84 -20.37
N LEU A 349 6.41 -20.27 -21.29
CA LEU A 349 6.10 -18.96 -21.88
C LEU A 349 4.76 -18.97 -22.64
N ARG A 350 4.49 -20.02 -23.42
CA ARG A 350 3.20 -20.18 -24.11
C ARG A 350 2.05 -20.28 -23.12
N HIS A 351 2.18 -21.05 -22.04
CA HIS A 351 1.17 -21.13 -20.98
C HIS A 351 0.95 -19.78 -20.30
N ARG A 352 2.03 -19.05 -19.98
CA ARG A 352 1.92 -17.71 -19.39
C ARG A 352 1.21 -16.73 -20.32
N ARG A 353 1.54 -16.73 -21.62
CA ARG A 353 0.86 -15.92 -22.63
C ARG A 353 -0.63 -16.28 -22.75
N GLN A 354 -0.97 -17.56 -22.77
CA GLN A 354 -2.36 -18.02 -22.79
C GLN A 354 -3.12 -17.53 -21.55
N TYR A 355 -2.53 -17.64 -20.37
CA TYR A 355 -3.10 -17.12 -19.13
C TYR A 355 -3.33 -15.61 -19.22
N VAL A 356 -2.32 -14.81 -19.57
CA VAL A 356 -2.44 -13.34 -19.66
C VAL A 356 -3.48 -12.94 -20.71
N ASN A 357 -3.54 -13.64 -21.84
CA ASN A 357 -4.56 -13.39 -22.84
C ASN A 357 -5.97 -13.64 -22.31
N LYS A 358 -6.18 -14.73 -21.57
CA LYS A 358 -7.48 -15.08 -20.99
C LYS A 358 -7.86 -14.17 -19.81
N ALA A 359 -6.90 -13.83 -18.94
CA ALA A 359 -7.14 -13.14 -17.69
C ALA A 359 -7.14 -11.60 -17.82
N LEU A 360 -6.47 -11.05 -18.85
CA LEU A 360 -6.28 -9.61 -19.02
C LEU A 360 -6.68 -9.14 -20.42
N VAL A 361 -6.03 -9.62 -21.48
CA VAL A 361 -6.18 -9.04 -22.83
C VAL A 361 -7.59 -9.22 -23.41
N ALA A 362 -8.17 -10.42 -23.35
CA ALA A 362 -9.51 -10.66 -23.83
C ALA A 362 -10.58 -9.90 -23.01
N PRO A 363 -10.56 -9.94 -21.66
CA PRO A 363 -11.44 -9.11 -20.84
C PRO A 363 -11.35 -7.60 -21.15
N LEU A 364 -10.13 -7.07 -21.31
CA LEU A 364 -9.91 -5.67 -21.68
C LEU A 364 -10.56 -5.31 -23.01
N ARG A 365 -10.39 -6.15 -24.04
CA ARG A 365 -11.01 -5.93 -25.36
C ARG A 365 -12.54 -5.96 -25.29
N THR A 366 -13.11 -6.96 -24.60
CA THR A 366 -14.56 -7.04 -24.39
C THR A 366 -15.09 -5.80 -23.68
N TYR A 367 -14.39 -5.35 -22.63
CA TYR A 367 -14.78 -4.16 -21.89
C TYR A 367 -14.70 -2.89 -22.74
N ARG A 368 -13.65 -2.73 -23.56
CA ARG A 368 -13.56 -1.63 -24.53
C ARG A 368 -14.76 -1.60 -25.46
N ASP A 369 -15.14 -2.76 -26.01
CA ASP A 369 -16.27 -2.85 -26.95
C ASP A 369 -17.60 -2.51 -26.24
N GLN A 370 -17.76 -2.88 -24.97
CA GLN A 370 -18.91 -2.50 -24.13
C GLN A 370 -18.95 -0.98 -23.84
N VAL A 371 -17.83 -0.38 -23.45
CA VAL A 371 -17.71 1.07 -23.18
C VAL A 371 -17.95 1.88 -24.45
N LEU A 372 -17.42 1.44 -25.59
CA LEU A 372 -17.68 2.06 -26.90
C LEU A 372 -19.16 1.96 -27.29
N ALA A 373 -19.78 0.80 -27.07
CA ALA A 373 -21.22 0.63 -27.32
C ALA A 373 -22.09 1.50 -26.40
N HIS A 374 -21.68 1.69 -25.14
CA HIS A 374 -22.33 2.63 -24.22
C HIS A 374 -22.19 4.07 -24.72
N ARG A 375 -20.98 4.49 -25.09
CA ARG A 375 -20.68 5.82 -25.64
C ARG A 375 -21.54 6.20 -26.83
N ILE A 376 -21.69 5.29 -27.80
CA ILE A 376 -22.54 5.48 -28.99
C ILE A 376 -24.02 5.71 -28.60
N ARG A 377 -24.47 5.16 -27.45
CA ARG A 377 -25.84 5.32 -26.96
C ARG A 377 -26.04 6.58 -26.10
N THR A 378 -25.01 7.04 -25.38
CA THR A 378 -25.17 8.04 -24.32
C THR A 378 -24.59 9.43 -24.61
N GLU A 379 -23.63 9.59 -25.52
CA GLU A 379 -23.01 10.90 -25.75
C GLU A 379 -23.64 11.69 -26.91
N THR A 380 -24.30 12.81 -26.59
CA THR A 380 -24.48 13.94 -27.53
C THR A 380 -23.21 14.80 -27.45
N PRO A 381 -22.65 15.31 -28.57
CA PRO A 381 -21.30 15.86 -28.60
C PRO A 381 -21.25 17.29 -28.06
N THR A 382 -21.40 17.49 -26.75
CA THR A 382 -21.12 18.77 -26.09
C THR A 382 -21.05 18.60 -24.57
N GLN A 383 -19.85 18.41 -24.06
CA GLN A 383 -19.28 19.16 -22.94
C GLN A 383 -17.82 18.74 -22.86
N SER A 384 -16.91 19.71 -22.81
CA SER A 384 -15.50 19.43 -22.59
C SER A 384 -15.36 18.71 -21.26
N ASP A 385 -14.94 17.44 -21.29
CA ASP A 385 -14.50 16.67 -20.13
C ASP A 385 -13.35 17.42 -19.45
N SER A 386 -13.68 18.39 -18.59
CA SER A 386 -12.75 19.13 -17.76
C SER A 386 -12.33 18.26 -16.58
N ALA A 387 -11.69 17.13 -16.87
CA ALA A 387 -10.83 16.41 -15.92
C ALA A 387 -9.37 16.91 -16.02
N ILE A 388 -9.06 17.72 -17.04
CA ILE A 388 -7.74 18.34 -17.22
C ILE A 388 -7.44 19.38 -16.13
N ASP A 389 -8.48 19.94 -15.48
CA ASP A 389 -8.30 20.95 -14.42
C ASP A 389 -7.91 20.35 -13.05
N SER A 390 -8.04 19.03 -12.86
CA SER A 390 -7.53 18.33 -11.66
C SER A 390 -6.11 17.77 -11.82
N ASP A 391 -5.61 17.69 -13.05
CA ASP A 391 -4.24 17.23 -13.39
C ASP A 391 -3.20 18.36 -13.31
N LEU A 392 -3.66 19.61 -13.16
CA LEU A 392 -2.80 20.75 -12.86
C LEU A 392 -2.50 20.78 -11.37
N PRO A 393 -1.23 21.00 -10.97
CA PRO A 393 -0.91 21.15 -9.56
C PRO A 393 -1.75 22.29 -8.99
N LEU A 394 -2.41 22.04 -7.84
CA LEU A 394 -2.80 23.14 -6.96
C LEU A 394 -1.50 23.86 -6.60
N LEU A 395 -1.15 24.91 -7.35
CA LEU A 395 -0.11 25.84 -7.01
C LEU A 395 -0.63 26.59 -5.78
N LEU A 396 -0.36 26.02 -4.60
CA LEU A 396 -0.85 26.55 -3.34
C LEU A 396 -0.08 27.83 -3.00
N ASP A 397 -0.84 28.87 -2.66
CA ASP A 397 -0.34 30.02 -1.93
C ASP A 397 -0.13 29.60 -0.45
N PRO A 398 1.11 29.55 0.05
CA PRO A 398 1.42 29.05 1.40
C PRO A 398 0.87 29.93 2.53
N SER A 399 0.38 31.13 2.22
CA SER A 399 -0.13 32.11 3.20
C SER A 399 -1.45 31.71 3.89
N GLY A 400 -2.19 30.73 3.36
CA GLY A 400 -3.48 30.28 3.90
C GLY A 400 -3.44 29.14 4.93
N LEU A 401 -2.25 28.64 5.29
CA LEU A 401 -2.06 27.57 6.28
C LEU A 401 -1.60 28.17 7.62
N THR A 402 -2.45 28.99 8.23
CA THR A 402 -2.23 29.48 9.60
C THR A 402 -2.86 28.52 10.59
N THR A 403 -2.04 27.70 11.25
CA THR A 403 -2.42 26.95 12.46
C THR A 403 -2.20 27.85 13.67
N ASN A 404 -3.11 28.80 13.88
CA ASN A 404 -3.24 29.53 15.14
C ASN A 404 -4.51 29.10 15.85
#